data_AF-F3YV64-F1
#
_entry.id   AF-F3YV64-F1
#
_cell.length_a   1.000
_cell.length_b   1.000
_cell.length_c   1.000
_cell.angle_alpha   90.00
_cell.angle_beta   90.00
_cell.angle_gamma   90.00
#
_symmetry.space_group_name_H-M   'P 1'
#
loop_
_entity.id
_entity.type
_entity.pdbx_description
1 polymer ?
#
loop_
_entity_poly.entity_id
_entity_poly.type
_entity_poly.pdbx_seq_one_letter_code
_entity_poly.pdbx_strand_id
1 'polypeptide(L)'
;MPGLESHKRWFDAFVDGFRHGDPEDLRNVQLKHEHSLQVLAIAERIAASAAPDSRLHRLCLVAALYHDCGRFPQYVTYRTFNDTESINHGELGARVLRGHPEALEGLDSEGRRLVLGTVFLHNRKSVPTMLPEPLRHMLRVVRDSDKLDIMRVMLEHFDPDKPKNPVATLRLIDDPDRYTPTILDAAMRRVTPDYGQMRWLNDFKLLLLAWSFDLSFAASREVFRERGYLEQLASVLPKHPEFEALLRRVQTYLNNGDGSR
;
A
#
# COMPACT_ATOMS: atom_id res chain seq x y z
N MET A 1 28.75 -1.72 -0.78
CA MET A 1 27.45 -1.88 -0.09
C MET A 1 26.85 -3.18 -0.60
N PRO A 2 26.26 -4.03 0.25
CA PRO A 2 25.44 -5.15 -0.18
C PRO A 2 24.39 -4.66 -1.20
N GLY A 3 24.21 -5.40 -2.30
CA GLY A 3 23.18 -5.08 -3.28
C GLY A 3 21.77 -5.37 -2.74
N LEU A 4 20.73 -4.90 -3.43
CA LEU A 4 19.32 -5.17 -3.10
C LEU A 4 19.04 -6.66 -2.84
N GLU A 5 19.75 -7.53 -3.53
CA GLU A 5 19.65 -8.99 -3.39
C GLU A 5 19.95 -9.50 -1.97
N SER A 6 20.85 -8.84 -1.23
CA SER A 6 21.08 -9.19 0.18
C SER A 6 19.89 -8.85 1.07
N HIS A 7 19.23 -7.72 0.81
CA HIS A 7 18.02 -7.32 1.52
C HIS A 7 16.85 -8.24 1.20
N LYS A 8 16.72 -8.71 -0.05
CA LYS A 8 15.74 -9.73 -0.45
C LYS A 8 15.94 -11.04 0.30
N ARG A 9 17.17 -11.57 0.31
CA ARG A 9 17.47 -12.80 1.06
C ARG A 9 17.17 -12.67 2.55
N TRP A 10 17.51 -11.54 3.18
CA TRP A 10 17.14 -11.31 4.57
C TRP A 10 15.62 -11.26 4.74
N PHE A 11 14.91 -10.57 3.85
CA PHE A 11 13.45 -10.47 3.92
C PHE A 11 12.78 -11.84 3.79
N ASP A 12 13.21 -12.66 2.83
CA ASP A 12 12.68 -14.01 2.64
C ASP A 12 12.91 -14.88 3.90
N ALA A 13 14.12 -14.85 4.45
CA ALA A 13 14.44 -15.56 5.69
C ALA A 13 13.62 -15.04 6.90
N PHE A 14 13.39 -13.73 6.97
CA PHE A 14 12.53 -13.12 7.99
C PHE A 14 11.09 -13.62 7.86
N VAL A 15 10.53 -13.62 6.64
CA VAL A 15 9.17 -14.10 6.35
C VAL A 15 9.02 -15.60 6.65
N ASP A 16 10.01 -16.41 6.33
CA ASP A 16 9.99 -17.85 6.59
C ASP A 16 9.81 -18.18 8.08
N GLY A 17 10.30 -17.31 8.97
CA GLY A 17 10.06 -17.40 10.42
C GLY A 17 8.58 -17.32 10.83
N PHE A 18 7.70 -16.83 9.95
CA PHE A 18 6.26 -16.72 10.18
C PHE A 18 5.43 -17.75 9.41
N ARG A 19 6.05 -18.60 8.57
CA ARG A 19 5.37 -19.65 7.78
C ARG A 19 4.99 -20.86 8.65
N HIS A 20 4.12 -20.64 9.63
CA HIS A 20 3.63 -21.68 10.54
C HIS A 20 2.17 -21.44 10.90
N GLY A 21 1.48 -22.49 11.37
CA GLY A 21 0.07 -22.43 11.72
C GLY A 21 -0.80 -23.20 10.74
N ASP A 22 -2.06 -22.79 10.61
CA ASP A 22 -3.03 -23.46 9.75
C ASP A 22 -2.97 -22.95 8.28
N PRO A 23 -3.75 -23.54 7.34
CA PRO A 23 -3.75 -23.08 5.96
C PRO A 23 -4.22 -21.64 5.74
N GLU A 24 -5.00 -21.04 6.65
CA GLU A 24 -5.34 -19.62 6.59
C GLU A 24 -4.15 -18.75 6.98
N ASP A 25 -3.40 -19.16 8.00
CA ASP A 25 -2.20 -18.47 8.44
C ASP A 25 -1.15 -18.40 7.34
N LEU A 26 -0.88 -19.55 6.70
CA LEU A 26 0.08 -19.65 5.60
C LEU A 26 -0.33 -18.78 4.41
N ARG A 27 -1.64 -18.71 4.09
CA ARG A 27 -2.16 -17.84 3.02
C ARG A 27 -1.97 -16.36 3.35
N ASN A 28 -2.20 -15.94 4.59
CA ASN A 28 -2.04 -14.54 4.99
C ASN A 28 -0.57 -14.09 5.00
N VAL A 29 0.34 -14.98 5.43
CA VAL A 29 1.79 -14.74 5.35
C VAL A 29 2.24 -14.65 3.90
N GLN A 30 1.80 -15.58 3.04
CA GLN A 30 2.12 -15.59 1.62
C GLN A 30 1.58 -14.34 0.91
N LEU A 31 0.35 -13.92 1.20
CA LEU A 31 -0.25 -12.70 0.66
C LEU A 31 0.62 -11.47 0.96
N LYS A 32 1.13 -11.33 2.19
CA LYS A 32 2.01 -10.21 2.56
C LYS A 32 3.42 -10.29 2.01
N HIS A 33 3.95 -11.50 1.84
CA HIS A 33 5.21 -11.73 1.14
C HIS A 33 5.12 -11.28 -0.32
N GLU A 34 4.13 -11.79 -1.06
CA GLU A 34 3.89 -11.43 -2.46
C GLU A 34 3.63 -9.94 -2.62
N HIS A 35 2.81 -9.36 -1.76
CA HIS A 35 2.54 -7.93 -1.74
C HIS A 35 3.83 -7.11 -1.61
N SER A 36 4.71 -7.46 -0.67
CA SER A 36 5.98 -6.75 -0.47
C SER A 36 6.91 -6.83 -1.68
N LEU A 37 6.94 -7.97 -2.37
CA LEU A 37 7.72 -8.15 -3.61
C LEU A 37 7.13 -7.37 -4.79
N GLN A 38 5.79 -7.30 -4.90
CA GLN A 38 5.14 -6.49 -5.92
C GLN A 38 5.31 -4.98 -5.68
N VAL A 39 5.21 -4.54 -4.42
CA VAL A 39 5.50 -3.16 -4.01
C VAL A 39 6.94 -2.79 -4.36
N LEU A 40 7.90 -3.69 -4.12
CA LEU A 40 9.28 -3.48 -4.53
C LEU A 40 9.42 -3.30 -6.07
N ALA A 41 8.77 -4.14 -6.86
CA ALA A 41 8.83 -4.06 -8.32
C ALA A 41 8.21 -2.75 -8.86
N ILE A 42 7.10 -2.30 -8.27
CA ILE A 42 6.48 -1.02 -8.63
C ILE A 42 7.37 0.15 -8.20
N ALA A 43 7.98 0.07 -7.01
CA ALA A 43 8.89 1.09 -6.49
C ALA A 43 10.13 1.24 -7.38
N GLU A 44 10.66 0.15 -7.94
CA GLU A 44 11.76 0.16 -8.90
C GLU A 44 11.41 1.01 -10.13
N ARG A 45 10.23 0.78 -10.71
CA ARG A 45 9.76 1.59 -11.85
C ARG A 45 9.56 3.07 -11.49
N ILE A 46 8.92 3.36 -10.37
CA ILE A 46 8.63 4.74 -9.96
C ILE A 46 9.94 5.48 -9.64
N ALA A 47 10.83 4.88 -8.85
CA ALA A 47 12.04 5.53 -8.40
C ALA A 47 13.08 5.69 -9.52
N ALA A 48 13.15 4.76 -10.47
CA ALA A 48 13.97 4.92 -11.67
C ALA A 48 13.55 6.13 -12.52
N SER A 49 12.25 6.44 -12.58
CA SER A 49 11.75 7.61 -13.33
C SER A 49 12.11 8.95 -12.68
N ALA A 50 12.42 8.96 -11.38
CA ALA A 50 12.59 10.19 -10.62
C ALA A 50 14.05 10.49 -10.23
N ALA A 51 14.89 9.46 -10.04
CA ALA A 51 16.31 9.63 -9.69
C ALA A 51 17.12 8.34 -9.99
N PRO A 52 17.31 7.97 -11.28
CA PRO A 52 17.97 6.71 -11.65
C PRO A 52 19.40 6.60 -11.10
N ASP A 53 19.81 5.37 -10.77
CA ASP A 53 21.16 4.98 -10.32
C ASP A 53 21.74 5.72 -9.09
N SER A 54 20.90 6.45 -8.37
CA SER A 54 21.30 7.23 -7.21
C SER A 54 21.32 6.39 -5.91
N ARG A 55 22.00 6.92 -4.87
CA ARG A 55 21.85 6.38 -3.50
C ARG A 55 20.38 6.40 -3.06
N LEU A 56 19.64 7.44 -3.44
CA LEU A 56 18.22 7.59 -3.12
C LEU A 56 17.38 6.47 -3.76
N HIS A 57 17.64 6.13 -5.02
CA HIS A 57 16.99 5.01 -5.69
C HIS A 57 17.09 3.73 -4.85
N ARG A 58 18.31 3.36 -4.45
CA ARG A 58 18.53 2.16 -3.62
C ARG A 58 17.79 2.22 -2.28
N LEU A 59 17.78 3.37 -1.61
CA LEU A 59 17.07 3.54 -0.33
C LEU A 59 15.56 3.41 -0.50
N CYS A 60 14.97 3.89 -1.61
CA CYS A 60 13.56 3.67 -1.94
C CYS A 60 13.25 2.18 -2.05
N LEU A 61 14.09 1.40 -2.73
CA LEU A 61 13.87 -0.05 -2.91
C LEU A 61 13.95 -0.81 -1.59
N VAL A 62 14.94 -0.49 -0.74
CA VAL A 62 15.05 -1.12 0.58
C VAL A 62 13.84 -0.75 1.47
N ALA A 63 13.42 0.51 1.46
CA ALA A 63 12.24 0.93 2.21
C ALA A 63 10.94 0.28 1.68
N ALA A 64 10.80 0.12 0.36
CA ALA A 64 9.66 -0.54 -0.27
C ALA A 64 9.61 -2.04 0.10
N LEU A 65 10.74 -2.74 0.10
CA LEU A 65 10.79 -4.14 0.52
C LEU A 65 10.38 -4.33 2.00
N TYR A 66 10.75 -3.37 2.86
CA TYR A 66 10.56 -3.49 4.31
C TYR A 66 9.31 -2.79 4.87
N HIS A 67 8.52 -2.09 4.05
CA HIS A 67 7.41 -1.25 4.51
C HIS A 67 6.43 -2.03 5.40
N ASP A 68 6.11 -3.27 5.01
CA ASP A 68 5.13 -4.14 5.68
C ASP A 68 5.77 -5.19 6.61
N CYS A 69 7.06 -5.05 7.01
CA CYS A 69 7.70 -5.94 7.98
C CYS A 69 6.91 -6.04 9.31
N GLY A 70 6.12 -5.02 9.66
CA GLY A 70 5.24 -5.05 10.83
C GLY A 70 4.01 -5.95 10.67
N ARG A 71 3.57 -6.26 9.45
CA ARG A 71 2.37 -7.09 9.20
C ARG A 71 2.51 -8.52 9.66
N PHE A 72 3.71 -9.08 9.57
CA PHE A 72 3.98 -10.46 9.96
C PHE A 72 3.76 -10.70 11.48
N PRO A 73 4.45 -9.96 12.39
CA PRO A 73 4.17 -10.07 13.82
C PRO A 73 2.79 -9.52 14.21
N GLN A 74 2.25 -8.51 13.51
CA GLN A 74 0.88 -8.05 13.72
C GLN A 74 -0.11 -9.20 13.51
N TYR A 75 0.00 -9.91 12.39
CA TYR A 75 -0.91 -11.00 12.07
C TYR A 75 -0.76 -12.17 13.04
N VAL A 76 0.46 -12.61 13.36
CA VAL A 76 0.67 -13.70 14.33
C VAL A 76 0.06 -13.37 15.70
N THR A 77 0.16 -12.11 16.13
CA THR A 77 -0.34 -11.69 17.46
C THR A 77 -1.85 -11.45 17.47
N TYR A 78 -2.40 -10.79 16.44
CA TYR A 78 -3.77 -10.26 16.46
C TYR A 78 -4.71 -10.92 15.45
N ARG A 79 -4.21 -11.75 14.54
CA ARG A 79 -4.98 -12.43 13.47
C ARG A 79 -5.81 -11.48 12.59
N THR A 80 -5.31 -10.26 12.43
CA THR A 80 -5.93 -9.20 11.61
C THR A 80 -4.86 -8.28 11.03
N PHE A 81 -5.15 -7.66 9.88
CA PHE A 81 -4.39 -6.54 9.32
C PHE A 81 -5.06 -5.18 9.63
N ASN A 82 -6.11 -5.16 10.44
CA ASN A 82 -6.77 -3.93 10.84
C ASN A 82 -5.99 -3.24 11.97
N ASP A 83 -5.30 -2.14 11.66
CA ASP A 83 -4.50 -1.38 12.62
C ASP A 83 -5.35 -0.79 13.77
N THR A 84 -6.62 -0.45 13.52
CA THR A 84 -7.52 0.12 14.55
C THR A 84 -7.93 -0.92 15.58
N GLU A 85 -8.03 -2.18 15.19
CA GLU A 85 -8.33 -3.32 16.07
C GLU A 85 -7.08 -3.96 16.68
N SER A 86 -5.88 -3.53 16.24
CA SER A 86 -4.61 -4.14 16.66
C SER A 86 -3.55 -3.07 16.99
N ILE A 87 -2.54 -2.92 16.14
CA ILE A 87 -1.39 -2.04 16.30
C ILE A 87 -1.03 -1.40 14.96
N ASN A 88 -0.51 -0.18 14.98
CA ASN A 88 0.00 0.48 13.78
C ASN A 88 1.18 -0.32 13.20
N HIS A 89 1.02 -0.89 12.01
CA HIS A 89 2.03 -1.77 11.42
C HIS A 89 3.28 -1.03 10.93
N GLY A 90 3.20 0.25 10.53
CA GLY A 90 4.37 1.05 10.18
C GLY A 90 5.28 1.28 11.40
N GLU A 91 4.68 1.62 12.54
CA GLU A 91 5.42 1.76 13.81
C GLU A 91 6.05 0.43 14.25
N LEU A 92 5.29 -0.66 14.16
CA LEU A 92 5.76 -2.00 14.49
C LEU A 92 6.89 -2.44 13.54
N GLY A 93 6.76 -2.22 12.24
CA GLY A 93 7.77 -2.55 11.24
C GLY A 93 9.09 -1.83 11.49
N ALA A 94 9.05 -0.54 11.82
CA ALA A 94 10.25 0.20 12.20
C ALA A 94 10.89 -0.33 13.50
N ARG A 95 10.09 -0.83 14.46
CA ARG A 95 10.60 -1.48 15.67
C ARG A 95 11.24 -2.83 15.38
N VAL A 96 10.60 -3.66 14.55
CA VAL A 96 11.15 -4.94 14.08
C VAL A 96 12.51 -4.73 13.45
N LEU A 97 12.63 -3.83 12.48
CA LEU A 97 13.90 -3.57 11.79
C LEU A 97 15.01 -3.06 12.72
N ARG A 98 14.68 -2.30 13.78
CA ARG A 98 15.67 -1.90 14.80
C ARG A 98 16.17 -3.08 15.63
N GLY A 99 15.34 -4.11 15.83
CA GLY A 99 15.73 -5.35 16.49
C GLY A 99 16.58 -6.28 15.62
N HIS A 100 16.65 -6.00 14.31
CA HIS A 100 17.40 -6.77 13.31
C HIS A 100 18.44 -5.88 12.60
N PRO A 101 19.52 -5.45 13.29
CA PRO A 101 20.54 -4.59 12.70
C PRO A 101 21.20 -5.19 11.45
N GLU A 102 21.24 -6.51 11.32
CA GLU A 102 21.70 -7.24 10.13
C GLU A 102 20.84 -6.96 8.89
N ALA A 103 19.55 -6.67 9.04
CA ALA A 103 18.67 -6.27 7.94
C ALA A 103 19.10 -4.95 7.28
N LEU A 104 19.77 -4.10 8.06
CA LEU A 104 20.20 -2.76 7.71
C LEU A 104 21.72 -2.68 7.50
N GLU A 105 22.38 -3.82 7.34
CA GLU A 105 23.80 -3.89 7.05
C GLU A 105 24.09 -3.22 5.69
N GLY A 106 25.20 -2.47 5.63
CA GLY A 106 25.61 -1.77 4.42
C GLY A 106 24.89 -0.44 4.12
N LEU A 107 23.87 -0.09 4.90
CA LEU A 107 23.34 1.29 4.94
C LEU A 107 24.16 2.13 5.91
N ASP A 108 24.50 3.36 5.51
CA ASP A 108 25.08 4.35 6.42
C ASP A 108 24.04 4.84 7.45
N SER A 109 24.49 5.62 8.45
CA SER A 109 23.62 6.08 9.55
C SER A 109 22.43 6.92 9.08
N GLU A 110 22.60 7.69 8.00
CA GLU A 110 21.51 8.46 7.41
C GLU A 110 20.54 7.55 6.64
N GLY A 111 21.04 6.63 5.82
CA GLY A 111 20.24 5.67 5.07
C GLY A 111 19.37 4.81 5.98
N ARG A 112 19.91 4.35 7.12
CA ARG A 112 19.14 3.65 8.15
C ARG A 112 18.00 4.51 8.70
N ARG A 113 18.27 5.77 9.04
CA ARG A 113 17.23 6.71 9.53
C ARG A 113 16.15 6.94 8.48
N LEU A 114 16.53 7.07 7.22
CA LEU A 114 15.59 7.30 6.11
C LEU A 114 14.70 6.08 5.83
N VAL A 115 15.27 4.87 5.79
CA VAL A 115 14.51 3.63 5.63
C VAL A 115 13.55 3.44 6.79
N LEU A 116 14.04 3.50 8.04
CA LEU A 116 13.20 3.35 9.23
C LEU A 116 12.11 4.42 9.31
N GLY A 117 12.42 5.68 8.97
CA GLY A 117 11.45 6.77 8.93
C GLY A 117 10.38 6.57 7.86
N THR A 118 10.76 6.04 6.70
CA THR A 118 9.82 5.72 5.62
C THR A 118 8.87 4.61 6.04
N VAL A 119 9.40 3.50 6.57
CA VAL A 119 8.62 2.39 7.12
C VAL A 119 7.67 2.87 8.22
N PHE A 120 8.14 3.72 9.14
CA PHE A 120 7.32 4.27 10.22
C PHE A 120 6.13 5.11 9.75
N LEU A 121 6.28 5.82 8.63
CA LEU A 121 5.30 6.80 8.15
C LEU A 121 4.40 6.30 7.02
N HIS A 122 4.75 5.18 6.36
CA HIS A 122 4.11 4.80 5.08
C HIS A 122 2.59 4.61 5.19
N ASN A 123 2.08 4.07 6.29
CA ASN A 123 0.64 3.80 6.48
C ASN A 123 -0.15 4.96 7.10
N ARG A 124 0.48 6.10 7.43
CA ARG A 124 -0.22 7.20 8.09
C ARG A 124 -1.28 7.79 7.16
N LYS A 125 -2.49 8.06 7.68
CA LYS A 125 -3.56 8.72 6.91
C LYS A 125 -3.09 10.06 6.33
N SER A 126 -2.45 10.88 7.16
CA SER A 126 -1.79 12.13 6.77
C SER A 126 -0.32 12.10 7.17
N VAL A 127 0.52 12.67 6.32
CA VAL A 127 1.95 12.85 6.57
C VAL A 127 2.22 14.34 6.86
N PRO A 128 3.20 14.69 7.71
CA PRO A 128 3.52 16.09 7.97
C PRO A 128 3.80 16.87 6.68
N THR A 129 3.25 18.08 6.56
CA THR A 129 3.40 18.92 5.36
C THR A 129 4.85 19.31 5.09
N MET A 130 5.67 19.41 6.14
CA MET A 130 7.09 19.75 6.07
C MET A 130 7.98 18.56 6.47
N LEU A 131 8.01 17.51 5.65
CA LEU A 131 9.05 16.49 5.71
C LEU A 131 10.30 16.94 4.94
N PRO A 132 11.52 16.77 5.48
CA PRO A 132 12.74 17.06 4.77
C PRO A 132 12.95 16.08 3.61
N GLU A 133 13.59 16.55 2.54
CA GLU A 133 14.20 15.63 1.58
C GLU A 133 15.46 15.01 2.21
N PRO A 134 15.80 13.74 1.92
CA PRO A 134 15.16 12.85 0.94
C PRO A 134 13.98 12.01 1.46
N LEU A 135 13.60 12.13 2.74
CA LEU A 135 12.56 11.30 3.36
C LEU A 135 11.18 11.48 2.69
N ARG A 136 10.83 12.72 2.33
CA ARG A 136 9.58 13.02 1.63
C ARG A 136 9.48 12.26 0.30
N HIS A 137 10.55 12.28 -0.50
CA HIS A 137 10.59 11.53 -1.75
C HIS A 137 10.39 10.03 -1.55
N MET A 138 11.17 9.41 -0.65
CA MET A 138 11.07 7.97 -0.36
C MET A 138 9.67 7.57 0.08
N LEU A 139 9.06 8.37 0.96
CA LEU A 139 7.72 8.12 1.46
C LEU A 139 6.66 8.16 0.35
N ARG A 140 6.77 9.09 -0.60
CA ARG A 140 5.86 9.16 -1.76
C ARG A 140 6.02 7.95 -2.66
N VAL A 141 7.24 7.49 -2.92
CA VAL A 141 7.51 6.30 -3.75
C VAL A 141 6.88 5.06 -3.12
N VAL A 142 7.15 4.81 -1.84
CA VAL A 142 6.63 3.64 -1.14
C VAL A 142 5.11 3.67 -1.07
N ARG A 143 4.50 4.81 -0.73
CA ARG A 143 3.04 4.94 -0.65
C ARG A 143 2.33 4.74 -1.98
N ASP A 144 2.86 5.30 -3.07
CA ASP A 144 2.29 5.07 -4.40
C ASP A 144 2.38 3.58 -4.77
N SER A 145 3.53 2.96 -4.52
CA SER A 145 3.77 1.55 -4.83
C SER A 145 2.86 0.62 -4.05
N ASP A 146 2.72 0.87 -2.74
CA ASP A 146 1.84 0.16 -1.82
C ASP A 146 0.37 0.25 -2.26
N LYS A 147 -0.15 1.46 -2.48
CA LYS A 147 -1.53 1.66 -2.98
C LYS A 147 -1.79 0.91 -4.28
N LEU A 148 -0.84 0.98 -5.24
CA LEU A 148 -0.99 0.33 -6.53
C LEU A 148 -1.03 -1.20 -6.40
N ASP A 149 -0.27 -1.80 -5.47
CA ASP A 149 -0.38 -3.24 -5.25
C ASP A 149 -1.61 -3.63 -4.42
N ILE A 150 -2.00 -2.82 -3.43
CA ILE A 150 -3.27 -3.03 -2.70
C ILE A 150 -4.45 -3.05 -3.68
N MET A 151 -4.46 -2.19 -4.71
CA MET A 151 -5.51 -2.25 -5.75
C MET A 151 -5.56 -3.61 -6.45
N ARG A 152 -4.41 -4.18 -6.83
CA ARG A 152 -4.35 -5.54 -7.41
C ARG A 152 -4.91 -6.57 -6.44
N VAL A 153 -4.40 -6.59 -5.21
CA VAL A 153 -4.84 -7.54 -4.18
C VAL A 153 -6.34 -7.43 -3.95
N MET A 154 -6.87 -6.22 -3.78
CA MET A 154 -8.29 -6.04 -3.48
C MET A 154 -9.20 -6.39 -4.67
N LEU A 155 -8.79 -6.11 -5.91
CA LEU A 155 -9.54 -6.53 -7.09
C LEU A 155 -9.70 -8.05 -7.16
N GLU A 156 -8.67 -8.82 -6.79
CA GLU A 156 -8.78 -10.28 -6.68
C GLU A 156 -9.80 -10.72 -5.61
N HIS A 157 -10.01 -9.93 -4.56
CA HIS A 157 -10.95 -10.22 -3.47
C HIS A 157 -12.37 -9.69 -3.72
N PHE A 158 -12.56 -8.82 -4.72
CA PHE A 158 -13.88 -8.36 -5.16
C PHE A 158 -14.52 -9.27 -6.21
N ASP A 159 -13.74 -10.16 -6.80
CA ASP A 159 -14.22 -11.19 -7.72
C ASP A 159 -15.15 -12.18 -6.96
N PRO A 160 -16.43 -12.29 -7.34
CA PRO A 160 -17.38 -13.18 -6.67
C PRO A 160 -17.02 -14.66 -6.81
N ASP A 161 -16.26 -15.03 -7.85
CA ASP A 161 -15.89 -16.41 -8.14
C ASP A 161 -14.61 -16.84 -7.40
N LYS A 162 -13.94 -15.91 -6.71
CA LYS A 162 -12.71 -16.19 -5.95
C LYS A 162 -12.97 -16.35 -4.46
N PRO A 163 -12.19 -17.22 -3.77
CA PRO A 163 -12.26 -17.34 -2.33
C PRO A 163 -11.94 -16.00 -1.66
N LYS A 164 -12.85 -15.53 -0.80
CA LYS A 164 -12.63 -14.32 -0.02
C LYS A 164 -11.74 -14.62 1.17
N ASN A 165 -10.85 -13.69 1.46
CA ASN A 165 -10.05 -13.69 2.68
C ASN A 165 -10.53 -12.52 3.58
N PRO A 166 -11.32 -12.80 4.62
CA PRO A 166 -11.82 -11.76 5.52
C PRO A 166 -10.72 -10.93 6.18
N VAL A 167 -9.52 -11.49 6.39
CA VAL A 167 -8.40 -10.75 6.95
C VAL A 167 -7.89 -9.70 5.95
N ALA A 168 -7.78 -10.06 4.67
CA ALA A 168 -7.36 -9.15 3.61
C ALA A 168 -8.38 -8.03 3.37
N THR A 169 -9.67 -8.34 3.44
CA THR A 169 -10.75 -7.35 3.26
C THR A 169 -11.12 -6.57 4.52
N LEU A 170 -10.31 -6.69 5.59
CA LEU A 170 -10.54 -6.05 6.89
C LEU A 170 -11.91 -6.40 7.51
N ARG A 171 -12.43 -7.59 7.20
CA ARG A 171 -13.70 -8.14 7.68
C ARG A 171 -14.90 -7.24 7.40
N LEU A 172 -14.81 -6.38 6.39
CA LEU A 172 -15.92 -5.54 5.93
C LEU A 172 -17.07 -6.42 5.44
N ILE A 173 -18.28 -5.91 5.61
CA ILE A 173 -19.50 -6.60 5.22
C ILE A 173 -19.65 -6.52 3.71
N ASP A 174 -19.84 -7.67 3.07
CA ASP A 174 -20.14 -7.75 1.66
C ASP A 174 -21.64 -7.62 1.43
N ASP A 175 -22.06 -6.45 0.99
CA ASP A 175 -23.42 -6.14 0.59
C ASP A 175 -23.37 -5.56 -0.83
N PRO A 176 -24.25 -6.01 -1.74
CA PRO A 176 -24.19 -5.61 -3.14
C PRO A 176 -24.32 -4.10 -3.33
N ASP A 177 -25.15 -3.43 -2.52
CA ASP A 177 -25.57 -2.04 -2.77
C ASP A 177 -25.18 -1.08 -1.64
N ARG A 178 -24.92 -1.56 -0.42
CA ARG A 178 -24.64 -0.67 0.71
C ARG A 178 -23.24 -0.07 0.64
N TYR A 179 -23.16 1.19 1.03
CA TYR A 179 -21.94 1.94 1.25
C TYR A 179 -22.18 3.01 2.32
N THR A 180 -21.12 3.58 2.86
CA THR A 180 -21.13 4.62 3.88
C THR A 180 -21.05 5.99 3.20
N PRO A 181 -22.09 6.86 3.30
CA PRO A 181 -22.13 8.12 2.55
C PRO A 181 -20.94 9.06 2.79
N THR A 182 -20.37 9.07 4.00
CA THR A 182 -19.19 9.90 4.31
C THR A 182 -17.93 9.45 3.59
N ILE A 183 -17.81 8.17 3.24
CA ILE A 183 -16.71 7.62 2.45
C ILE A 183 -16.79 8.14 1.01
N LEU A 184 -17.98 8.09 0.41
CA LEU A 184 -18.22 8.64 -0.92
C LEU A 184 -17.96 10.15 -0.97
N ASP A 185 -18.47 10.91 0.01
CA ASP A 185 -18.25 12.36 0.08
C ASP A 185 -16.76 12.71 0.17
N ALA A 186 -16.00 11.99 1.01
CA ALA A 186 -14.54 12.16 1.08
C ALA A 186 -13.86 11.89 -0.27
N ALA A 187 -14.20 10.77 -0.93
CA ALA A 187 -13.68 10.42 -2.25
C ALA A 187 -14.00 11.49 -3.30
N MET A 188 -15.23 12.01 -3.30
CA MET A 188 -15.68 13.08 -4.20
C MET A 188 -14.96 14.40 -3.96
N ARG A 189 -14.53 14.68 -2.72
CA ARG A 189 -13.69 15.82 -2.34
C ARG A 189 -12.20 15.57 -2.52
N ARG A 190 -11.80 14.42 -3.08
CA ARG A 190 -10.40 13.99 -3.27
C ARG A 190 -9.61 13.91 -1.96
N VAL A 191 -10.31 13.60 -0.88
CA VAL A 191 -9.71 13.36 0.44
C VAL A 191 -9.71 11.85 0.68
N THR A 192 -8.60 11.31 1.14
CA THR A 192 -8.52 9.88 1.52
C THR A 192 -9.54 9.57 2.61
N PRO A 193 -10.51 8.66 2.34
CA PRO A 193 -11.48 8.23 3.34
C PRO A 193 -10.83 7.65 4.60
N ASP A 194 -11.58 7.69 5.71
CA ASP A 194 -11.13 7.13 6.97
C ASP A 194 -11.41 5.63 7.06
N TYR A 195 -10.37 4.81 7.21
CA TYR A 195 -10.50 3.37 7.38
C TYR A 195 -11.42 3.00 8.55
N GLY A 196 -11.39 3.76 9.65
CA GLY A 196 -12.22 3.49 10.83
C GLY A 196 -13.73 3.72 10.61
N GLN A 197 -14.11 4.35 9.50
CA GLN A 197 -15.51 4.55 9.13
C GLN A 197 -16.03 3.50 8.14
N MET A 198 -15.16 2.67 7.57
CA MET A 198 -15.53 1.68 6.58
C MET A 198 -16.32 0.54 7.23
N ARG A 199 -17.41 0.15 6.57
CA ARG A 199 -18.29 -0.94 7.00
C ARG A 199 -18.56 -1.95 5.89
N TRP A 200 -18.57 -1.47 4.64
CA TRP A 200 -18.96 -2.26 3.47
C TRP A 200 -17.78 -2.46 2.52
N LEU A 201 -17.75 -3.56 1.76
CA LEU A 201 -16.75 -3.73 0.70
C LEU A 201 -16.79 -2.61 -0.35
N ASN A 202 -17.98 -2.06 -0.60
CA ASN A 202 -18.11 -0.89 -1.48
C ASN A 202 -17.39 0.35 -0.92
N ASP A 203 -17.24 0.49 0.41
CA ASP A 203 -16.42 1.57 1.00
C ASP A 203 -14.95 1.42 0.61
N PHE A 204 -14.47 0.18 0.53
CA PHE A 204 -13.10 -0.10 0.10
C PHE A 204 -12.92 0.24 -1.38
N LYS A 205 -13.87 -0.16 -2.25
CA LYS A 205 -13.84 0.22 -3.68
C LYS A 205 -13.78 1.74 -3.86
N LEU A 206 -14.57 2.50 -3.09
CA LEU A 206 -14.55 3.96 -3.09
C LEU A 206 -13.23 4.55 -2.57
N LEU A 207 -12.64 3.96 -1.53
CA LEU A 207 -11.31 4.32 -1.03
C LEU A 207 -10.22 4.13 -2.10
N LEU A 208 -10.25 3.01 -2.84
CA LEU A 208 -9.28 2.76 -3.93
C LEU A 208 -9.41 3.80 -5.04
N LEU A 209 -10.63 4.18 -5.42
CA LEU A 209 -10.85 5.28 -6.36
C LEU A 209 -10.33 6.61 -5.80
N ALA A 210 -10.53 6.91 -4.52
CA ALA A 210 -10.01 8.13 -3.92
C ALA A 210 -8.48 8.22 -3.96
N TRP A 211 -7.78 7.08 -3.83
CA TRP A 211 -6.31 7.04 -3.91
C TRP A 211 -5.73 7.44 -5.25
N SER A 212 -6.48 7.34 -6.35
CA SER A 212 -5.99 7.79 -7.66
C SER A 212 -5.64 9.28 -7.67
N PHE A 213 -6.33 10.09 -6.84
CA PHE A 213 -6.06 11.53 -6.69
C PHE A 213 -4.80 11.83 -5.86
N ASP A 214 -4.25 10.84 -5.17
CA ASP A 214 -3.09 10.97 -4.28
C ASP A 214 -1.86 10.20 -4.80
N LEU A 215 -1.84 9.85 -6.09
CA LEU A 215 -0.67 9.30 -6.75
C LEU A 215 0.32 10.43 -7.06
N SER A 216 1.50 10.33 -6.47
CA SER A 216 2.55 11.35 -6.48
C SER A 216 3.31 11.47 -7.80
N PHE A 217 3.47 10.39 -8.56
CA PHE A 217 4.35 10.36 -9.74
C PHE A 217 3.61 10.06 -11.04
N ALA A 218 4.15 10.55 -12.16
CA ALA A 218 3.63 10.24 -13.49
C ALA A 218 3.72 8.73 -13.79
N ALA A 219 4.83 8.10 -13.41
CA ALA A 219 5.01 6.65 -13.50
C ALA A 219 3.94 5.87 -12.71
N SER A 220 3.54 6.35 -11.52
CA SER A 220 2.46 5.73 -10.74
C SER A 220 1.12 5.76 -11.46
N ARG A 221 0.79 6.90 -12.08
CA ARG A 221 -0.43 7.06 -12.89
C ARG A 221 -0.38 6.21 -14.16
N GLU A 222 0.80 6.03 -14.74
CA GLU A 222 1.01 5.13 -15.87
C GLU A 222 0.76 3.67 -15.47
N VAL A 223 1.36 3.19 -14.38
CA VAL A 223 1.09 1.84 -13.83
C VAL A 223 -0.40 1.64 -13.58
N PHE A 224 -1.07 2.63 -12.99
CA PHE A 224 -2.51 2.58 -12.76
C PHE A 224 -3.31 2.37 -14.06
N ARG A 225 -2.96 3.11 -15.14
CA ARG A 225 -3.63 2.99 -16.44
C ARG A 225 -3.31 1.68 -17.15
N GLU A 226 -2.05 1.27 -17.17
CA GLU A 226 -1.63 0.02 -17.82
C GLU A 226 -2.27 -1.21 -17.20
N ARG A 227 -2.47 -1.19 -15.88
CA ARG A 227 -3.18 -2.26 -15.17
C ARG A 227 -4.71 -2.15 -15.30
N GLY A 228 -5.25 -1.11 -15.95
CA GLY A 228 -6.69 -0.95 -16.15
C GLY A 228 -7.49 -0.87 -14.84
N TYR A 229 -6.92 -0.28 -13.79
CA TYR A 229 -7.53 -0.32 -12.46
C TYR A 229 -8.87 0.43 -12.40
N LEU A 230 -9.05 1.49 -13.20
CA LEU A 230 -10.31 2.22 -13.21
C LEU A 230 -11.43 1.35 -13.80
N GLU A 231 -11.16 0.69 -14.92
CA GLU A 231 -12.10 -0.18 -15.63
C GLU A 231 -12.47 -1.39 -14.77
N GLN A 232 -11.48 -2.01 -14.13
CA GLN A 232 -11.71 -3.12 -13.21
C GLN A 232 -12.55 -2.69 -12.00
N LEU A 233 -12.24 -1.56 -11.36
CA LEU A 233 -13.05 -1.03 -10.25
C LEU A 233 -14.48 -0.69 -10.70
N ALA A 234 -14.65 -0.11 -11.88
CA ALA A 234 -15.96 0.20 -12.45
C ALA A 234 -16.81 -1.07 -12.71
N SER A 235 -16.16 -2.20 -13.02
CA SER A 235 -16.84 -3.48 -13.27
C SER A 235 -17.41 -4.12 -11.99
N VAL A 236 -16.77 -3.87 -10.84
CA VAL A 236 -17.16 -4.48 -9.55
C VAL A 236 -17.98 -3.54 -8.66
N LEU A 237 -18.16 -2.27 -9.04
CA LEU A 237 -19.02 -1.32 -8.33
C LEU A 237 -20.50 -1.49 -8.72
N PRO A 238 -21.44 -1.38 -7.75
CA PRO A 238 -22.86 -1.38 -8.08
C PRO A 238 -23.22 -0.14 -8.91
N LYS A 239 -24.32 -0.27 -9.67
CA LYS A 239 -24.74 0.75 -10.64
C LYS A 239 -25.51 1.88 -9.95
N HIS A 240 -24.74 2.83 -9.40
CA HIS A 240 -25.27 4.06 -8.82
C HIS A 240 -24.81 5.31 -9.61
N PRO A 241 -25.70 6.30 -9.86
CA PRO A 241 -25.33 7.54 -10.54
C PRO A 241 -24.15 8.28 -9.90
N GLU A 242 -24.06 8.26 -8.57
CA GLU A 242 -22.99 8.87 -7.81
C GLU A 242 -21.64 8.18 -7.99
N PHE A 243 -21.61 6.86 -8.18
CA PHE A 243 -20.38 6.11 -8.43
C PHE A 243 -19.88 6.37 -9.85
N GLU A 244 -20.78 6.39 -10.82
CA GLU A 244 -20.49 6.80 -12.20
C GLU A 244 -19.93 8.24 -12.26
N ALA A 245 -20.43 9.14 -11.41
CA ALA A 245 -19.88 10.50 -11.29
C ALA A 245 -18.45 10.51 -10.73
N LEU A 246 -18.15 9.68 -9.72
CA LEU A 246 -16.80 9.53 -9.18
C LEU A 246 -15.84 8.93 -10.23
N LEU A 247 -16.26 7.87 -10.94
CA LEU A 247 -15.47 7.25 -12.00
C LEU A 247 -15.10 8.26 -13.10
N ARG A 248 -16.06 9.08 -13.55
CA ARG A 248 -15.78 10.17 -14.51
C ARG A 248 -14.76 11.17 -13.95
N ARG A 249 -14.87 11.55 -12.67
CA ARG A 249 -13.90 12.46 -12.03
C ARG A 249 -12.49 11.87 -11.99
N VAL A 250 -12.37 10.60 -11.66
CA VAL A 250 -11.09 9.87 -11.67
C VAL A 250 -10.50 9.84 -13.08
N GLN A 251 -11.30 9.47 -14.09
CA GLN A 251 -10.87 9.47 -15.49
C GLN A 251 -10.35 10.84 -15.93
N THR A 252 -11.11 11.92 -15.67
CA THR A 252 -10.70 13.28 -16.02
C THR A 252 -9.38 13.67 -15.33
N TYR A 253 -9.22 13.32 -14.06
CA TYR A 253 -7.98 13.61 -13.33
C TYR A 253 -6.77 12.87 -13.92
N LEU A 254 -6.93 11.59 -14.27
CA LEU A 254 -5.86 10.78 -14.84
C LEU A 254 -5.47 11.19 -16.26
N ASN A 255 -6.41 11.73 -17.05
CA ASN A 255 -6.19 12.20 -18.41
C ASN A 255 -5.55 13.60 -18.46
N ASN A 256 -5.94 14.49 -17.56
CA ASN A 256 -5.53 15.89 -17.61
C ASN A 256 -4.19 16.19 -16.91
N GLY A 257 -3.53 15.18 -16.33
CA GLY A 257 -2.18 15.29 -15.77
C GLY A 257 -1.97 16.55 -14.91
N ASP A 258 -2.49 16.56 -13.69
CA ASP A 258 -2.27 17.58 -12.65
C ASP A 258 -2.19 19.04 -13.14
N GLY A 259 -3.31 19.58 -13.62
CA GLY A 259 -3.46 21.04 -13.84
C GLY A 259 -3.65 21.85 -12.55
N SER A 260 -3.42 21.30 -11.36
CA SER A 260 -3.52 22.04 -10.08
C SER A 260 -3.09 21.21 -8.86
N ARG A 261 -1.86 21.43 -8.41
CA ARG A 261 -1.48 21.42 -6.99
C ARG A 261 -0.48 22.55 -6.74
#